data_AF-A0A3M3AF74-F1
#
_entry.id   AF-A0A3M3AF74-F1
#
_cell.length_a   1.000
_cell.length_b   1.000
_cell.length_c   1.000
_cell.angle_alpha   90.00
_cell.angle_beta   90.00
_cell.angle_gamma   90.00
#
_symmetry.space_group_name_H-M   'P 1'
#
loop_
_entity.id
_entity.type
_entity.pdbx_description
1 polymer ?
#
loop_
_entity_poly.entity_id
_entity_poly.type
_entity_poly.pdbx_seq_one_letter_code
_entity_poly.pdbx_strand_id
1 'polypeptide(L)' 'MIDAKPLQVIKSDNPSWLTLSKDQRHLFAVNENGPGQKDVVGKVSSFAIDPKTRQITPINQVQSRGEEPTHSSLSYD' A
#
# COMPACT_ATOMS: atom_id res chain seq x y z
N MET A 1 5.46 -11.81 21.78
CA MET A 1 4.01 -11.66 21.53
C MET A 1 3.80 -10.28 20.93
N ILE A 2 3.04 -10.15 19.85
CA ILE A 2 2.66 -8.85 19.28
C ILE A 2 1.46 -8.33 20.08
N ASP A 3 1.42 -7.01 20.35
CA ASP A 3 0.28 -6.38 21.03
C ASP A 3 -1.01 -6.52 20.19
N ALA A 4 -2.14 -6.78 20.84
CA ALA A 4 -3.43 -6.87 20.17
C ALA A 4 -3.91 -5.52 19.63
N LYS A 5 -3.47 -4.41 20.26
CA LYS A 5 -3.77 -3.07 19.77
C LYS A 5 -2.84 -2.72 18.61
N PRO A 6 -3.37 -2.35 17.43
CA PRO A 6 -2.52 -1.87 16.35
C PRO A 6 -1.79 -0.60 16.78
N LEU A 7 -0.48 -0.52 16.50
CA LEU A 7 0.31 0.68 16.72
C LEU A 7 -0.24 1.86 15.90
N GLN A 8 -0.71 1.57 14.69
CA GLN A 8 -1.28 2.54 13.78
C GLN A 8 -2.34 1.87 12.89
N VAL A 9 -3.37 2.64 12.52
CA VAL A 9 -4.37 2.28 11.51
C VAL A 9 -4.36 3.34 10.42
N ILE A 10 -4.33 2.91 9.16
CA ILE A 10 -4.26 3.80 7.99
C ILE A 10 -5.38 3.40 7.04
N LYS A 11 -6.08 4.38 6.51
CA LYS A 11 -7.09 4.15 5.49
C LYS A 11 -6.42 3.87 4.15
N SER A 12 -6.80 2.77 3.50
CA SER A 12 -6.45 2.44 2.12
C SER A 12 -7.61 1.69 1.49
N ASP A 13 -7.90 1.95 0.22
CA ASP A 13 -9.04 1.34 -0.48
C ASP A 13 -8.62 0.00 -1.08
N ASN A 14 -9.27 -1.08 -0.65
CA ASN A 14 -9.03 -2.47 -1.09
C ASN A 14 -7.53 -2.91 -1.19
N PRO A 15 -6.74 -2.78 -0.11
CA PRO A 15 -5.30 -3.11 -0.15
C PRO A 15 -5.07 -4.63 -0.08
N SER A 16 -4.89 -5.30 -1.22
CA SER A 16 -4.75 -6.77 -1.26
C SER A 16 -3.30 -7.27 -1.24
N TRP A 17 -2.34 -6.42 -1.62
CA TRP A 17 -0.91 -6.77 -1.60
C TRP A 17 -0.06 -5.62 -1.05
N LEU A 18 0.97 -5.97 -0.28
CA LEU A 18 1.91 -5.04 0.33
C LEU A 18 3.35 -5.33 -0.11
N THR A 19 4.06 -4.29 -0.54
CA THR A 19 5.48 -4.36 -0.92
C THR A 19 6.27 -3.34 -0.10
N LEU A 20 7.25 -3.80 0.66
CA LEU A 20 8.12 -2.96 1.48
C LEU A 20 9.44 -2.69 0.74
N SER A 21 9.91 -1.45 0.73
CA SER A 21 11.24 -1.12 0.19
C SER A 21 12.35 -1.78 1.01
N LYS A 22 13.49 -2.07 0.37
CA LYS A 22 14.63 -2.73 1.02
C LYS A 22 15.17 -1.97 2.23
N ASP A 23 15.13 -0.63 2.18
CA ASP A 23 15.52 0.26 3.28
C ASP A 23 14.42 0.44 4.35
N GLN A 24 13.26 -0.19 4.15
CA GLN A 24 12.07 -0.09 5.01
C GLN A 24 11.58 1.34 5.24
N ARG A 25 11.83 2.25 4.29
CA ARG A 25 11.37 3.64 4.35
C ARG A 25 10.11 3.90 3.52
N HIS A 26 9.71 2.97 2.67
CA HIS A 26 8.51 3.09 1.85
C HIS A 26 7.70 1.79 1.88
N LEU A 27 6.38 1.94 1.99
CA LEU A 27 5.40 0.86 1.83
C LEU A 27 4.54 1.17 0.61
N PHE A 28 4.34 0.17 -0.23
CA PHE A 28 3.43 0.23 -1.37
C PHE A 28 2.28 -0.74 -1.13
N ALA A 29 1.06 -0.29 -1.39
CA ALA A 29 -0.14 -1.12 -1.32
C ALA A 29 -0.79 -1.16 -2.71
N VAL A 30 -1.04 -2.37 -3.20
CA VAL A 30 -1.87 -2.58 -4.39
C VAL A 30 -3.33 -2.46 -4.00
N ASN A 31 -4.08 -1.64 -4.73
CA ASN A 31 -5.51 -1.44 -4.55
C ASN A 31 -6.29 -2.21 -5.63
N GLU A 32 -6.83 -3.37 -5.28
CA GLU A 32 -7.43 -4.36 -6.19
C GLU A 32 -8.87 -4.00 -6.59
N ASN A 33 -9.03 -2.79 -7.10
CA ASN A 33 -10.30 -2.27 -7.58
C ASN A 33 -10.62 -2.86 -8.97
N GLY A 34 -11.88 -3.16 -9.22
CA GLY A 34 -12.35 -3.80 -10.46
C GLY A 34 -13.86 -3.71 -10.67
N PRO A 35 -14.38 -4.31 -11.75
CA PRO A 35 -15.81 -4.30 -12.07
C PRO A 35 -16.69 -4.73 -10.89
N GLY A 36 -17.80 -4.01 -10.67
CA GLY A 36 -18.72 -4.29 -9.57
C GLY A 36 -18.34 -3.65 -8.23
N GLN A 37 -17.18 -3.00 -8.13
CA GLN A 37 -16.79 -2.20 -6.97
C GLN A 37 -17.19 -0.72 -7.15
N LYS A 38 -17.22 0.04 -6.04
CA LYS A 38 -17.54 1.49 -6.06
C LYS A 38 -16.53 2.30 -6.88
N ASP A 39 -15.26 1.93 -6.77
CA ASP A 39 -14.18 2.43 -7.62
C ASP A 39 -13.67 1.23 -8.41
N VAL A 40 -13.72 1.32 -9.73
CA VAL A 40 -13.37 0.21 -10.64
C VAL A 40 -11.92 0.32 -11.12
N VAL A 41 -11.27 1.46 -10.91
CA VAL A 41 -9.92 1.68 -11.43
C VAL A 41 -8.91 1.09 -10.44
N GLY A 42 -8.15 0.09 -10.88
CA GLY A 42 -7.04 -0.47 -10.13
C GLY A 42 -5.97 0.58 -9.83
N LYS A 43 -5.46 0.64 -8.60
CA LYS A 43 -4.54 1.68 -8.14
C LYS A 43 -3.38 1.11 -7.33
N VAL A 44 -2.40 1.96 -7.06
CA VAL A 44 -1.32 1.71 -6.11
C VAL A 44 -1.20 2.93 -5.20
N SER A 45 -1.22 2.71 -3.89
CA SER A 45 -0.91 3.71 -2.87
C SER A 45 0.53 3.55 -2.41
N SER A 46 1.20 4.67 -2.13
CA SER A 46 2.52 4.67 -1.48
C SER A 46 2.50 5.45 -0.17
N PHE A 47 3.33 5.00 0.77
CA PHE A 47 3.44 5.54 2.11
C PHE A 47 4.92 5.66 2.51
N ALA A 48 5.27 6.70 3.23
CA ALA A 48 6.57 6.84 3.89
C ALA A 48 6.53 6.14 5.25
N ILE A 49 7.68 5.64 5.70
CA ILE A 49 7.89 5.08 7.03
C ILE A 49 9.00 5.87 7.69
N ASP A 50 8.70 6.52 8.81
CA ASP A 50 9.74 7.16 9.63
C ASP A 50 10.66 6.08 10.22
N PRO A 51 11.98 6.12 9.98
CA PRO A 51 12.89 5.06 10.41
C PRO A 51 13.11 5.00 11.93
N LYS A 52 12.81 6.10 12.66
CA LYS A 52 12.96 6.19 14.11
C LYS A 52 11.69 5.76 14.83
N THR A 53 10.53 6.27 14.40
CA THR A 53 9.25 6.06 15.07
C THR A 53 8.42 4.94 14.45
N ARG A 54 8.75 4.52 13.22
CA ARG A 54 7.96 3.59 12.39
C ARG A 54 6.56 4.10 12.07
N GLN A 55 6.30 5.39 12.27
CA GLN A 55 5.06 6.00 11.85
C GLN A 55 4.97 6.01 10.32
N ILE A 56 3.83 5.59 9.81
CA ILE A 56 3.56 5.49 8.38
C ILE A 56 2.71 6.68 7.95
N THR A 57 3.08 7.37 6.87
CA THR A 57 2.32 8.52 6.36
C THR A 57 2.03 8.37 4.86
N PRO A 58 0.84 8.76 4.38
CA PRO A 58 0.52 8.66 2.96
C PRO A 58 1.39 9.61 2.14
N ILE A 59 1.88 9.15 0.99
CA ILE A 59 2.60 9.96 0.00
C ILE A 59 1.67 10.30 -1.16
N ASN A 60 1.24 9.27 -1.91
CA ASN A 60 0.34 9.45 -3.05
C ASN A 60 -0.44 8.17 -3.38
N GLN A 61 -1.34 8.28 -4.36
CA GLN A 61 -2.03 7.17 -4.99
C GLN A 61 -2.10 7.42 -6.50
N VAL A 62 -1.83 6.39 -7.30
CA VAL A 62 -1.84 6.47 -8.77
C VAL A 62 -2.62 5.31 -9.37
N GLN A 63 -3.12 5.48 -10.60
CA GLN A 63 -3.74 4.39 -11.34
C GLN A 63 -2.67 3.38 -11.76
N SER A 64 -2.97 2.10 -11.61
CA SER A 64 -2.16 1.00 -12.16
C SER A 64 -2.32 0.85 -13.69
N ARG A 65 -3.34 1.52 -14.26
CA ARG A 65 -3.77 1.42 -15.66
C ARG A 65 -4.29 0.03 -16.08
N GLY A 66 -4.53 -0.84 -15.11
CA GLY A 66 -5.33 -2.05 -15.25
C GLY A 66 -6.44 -2.08 -14.19
N GLU A 67 -7.32 -3.06 -14.33
CA GLU A 67 -8.28 -3.45 -13.30
C GLU A 67 -7.66 -4.59 -12.48
N GLU A 68 -8.12 -4.73 -11.24
CA GLU A 68 -7.81 -5.83 -10.33
C GLU A 68 -6.29 -6.16 -10.23
N PRO A 69 -5.40 -5.16 -9.99
CA PRO A 69 -4.01 -5.48 -9.73
C PRO A 69 -3.92 -6.29 -8.42
N THR A 70 -3.17 -7.39 -8.44
CA THR A 70 -3.13 -8.35 -7.32
C THR A 70 -1.74 -8.55 -6.71
N HIS A 71 -0.71 -7.95 -7.31
CA HIS A 71 0.68 -8.13 -6.90
C HIS A 71 1.55 -6.93 -7.31
N SER A 72 2.60 -6.68 -6.55
CA SER A 72 3.68 -5.78 -6.97
C SER A 72 5.04 -6.24 -6.45
N SER A 73 6.10 -5.81 -7.11
CA SER A 73 7.47 -5.95 -6.67
C SER A 73 8.22 -4.67 -7.00
N LEU A 74 9.28 -4.38 -6.25
CA LEU A 74 10.22 -3.31 -6.60
C LEU A 74 11.32 -3.88 -7.48
N SER A 75 11.79 -3.09 -8.43
CA SER A 75 13.05 -3.37 -9.12
C SER A 75 14.22 -3.29 -8.15
N TYR A 76 15.37 -3.83 -8.56
CA TYR A 76 16.57 -3.86 -7.72
C TYR A 76 17.40 -2.57 -7.76
N ASP A 77 17.11 -1.69 -8.73
CA ASP A 77 17.81 -0.42 -8.95
C ASP A 77 17.29 0.72 -8.06
#